data_AF-A0A397VJV9-F1
#
_entry.id   AF-A0A397VJV9-F1
#
_cell.length_a   1.000
_cell.length_b   1.000
_cell.length_c   1.000
_cell.angle_alpha   90.00
_cell.angle_beta   90.00
_cell.angle_gamma   90.00
#
_symmetry.space_group_name_H-M   'P 1'
#
loop_
_entity.id
_entity.type
_entity.pdbx_description
1 polymer ?
#
loop_
_entity_poly.entity_id
_entity_poly.type
_entity_poly.pdbx_seq_one_letter_code
_entity_poly.pdbx_strand_id
1 'polypeptide(L)'
;MWEVLYGKTVSYNQKLDMSQLCFLMCYHDLKPAVNKDAPQCYVNLMRKCWDKNSEKRSSVKDLCEIFEKWQNDENVLLELNESNSILENIQDSYYENMFKCGSKFINTREITENFSEKALVSKGIEFSIPDDS
;
A
#
# COMPACT_ATOMS: atom_id res chain seq x y z
N MET A 1 0.53 10.24 -2.24
CA MET A 1 1.08 10.36 -0.87
C MET A 1 2.48 9.78 -0.78
N TRP A 2 2.70 8.51 -1.13
CA TRP A 2 4.06 7.95 -1.16
C TRP A 2 5.00 8.73 -2.09
N GLU A 3 4.55 9.06 -3.29
CA GLU A 3 5.35 9.85 -4.24
C GLU A 3 5.69 11.25 -3.73
N VAL A 4 4.80 11.85 -2.93
CA VAL A 4 5.03 13.15 -2.29
C VAL A 4 6.09 13.01 -1.19
N LEU A 5 6.00 11.96 -0.38
CA LEU A 5 6.94 11.69 0.71
C LEU A 5 8.36 11.43 0.21
N TYR A 6 8.51 10.76 -0.94
CA TYR A 6 9.82 10.37 -1.46
C TYR A 6 10.24 11.14 -2.71
N GLY A 7 9.45 12.09 -3.21
CA GLY A 7 9.75 12.83 -4.45
C GLY A 7 10.00 11.94 -5.68
N LYS A 8 9.56 10.68 -5.67
CA LYS A 8 9.82 9.67 -6.71
C LYS A 8 8.52 9.01 -7.13
N THR A 9 8.40 8.71 -8.42
CA THR A 9 7.25 7.97 -8.96
C THR A 9 7.26 6.53 -8.45
N VAL A 10 6.09 6.00 -8.11
CA VAL A 10 5.96 4.57 -7.81
C VAL A 10 6.05 3.80 -9.12
N SER A 11 7.21 3.23 -9.42
CA SER A 11 7.35 2.26 -10.50
C SER A 11 7.32 0.86 -9.91
N TYR A 12 6.39 0.04 -10.41
CA TYR A 12 6.45 -1.41 -10.23
C TYR A 12 7.22 -1.96 -11.43
N ASN A 13 8.16 -2.88 -11.17
CA ASN A 13 9.09 -3.42 -12.17
C ASN A 13 8.41 -3.66 -13.53
N GLN A 14 9.03 -3.20 -14.62
CA GLN A 14 8.55 -3.38 -16.01
C GLN A 14 8.39 -4.85 -16.46
N LYS A 15 8.77 -5.80 -15.59
CA LYS A 15 8.67 -7.25 -15.83
C LYS A 15 7.32 -7.85 -15.44
N LEU A 16 6.52 -7.18 -14.62
CA LEU A 16 5.18 -7.66 -14.25
C LEU A 16 4.15 -7.06 -15.21
N ASP A 17 3.29 -7.90 -15.76
CA ASP A 17 2.10 -7.38 -16.45
C ASP A 17 1.10 -6.79 -15.44
N MET A 18 0.15 -6.00 -15.94
CA MET A 18 -0.84 -5.31 -15.11
C MET A 18 -1.70 -6.29 -14.29
N SER A 19 -1.99 -7.48 -14.81
CA SER A 19 -2.84 -8.46 -14.11
C SER A 19 -2.14 -9.04 -12.88
N GLN A 20 -0.84 -9.34 -13.01
CA GLN A 20 0.00 -9.79 -11.90
C GLN A 20 0.15 -8.69 -10.85
N LEU A 21 0.33 -7.44 -11.27
CA LEU A 21 0.41 -6.31 -10.34
C LEU A 21 -0.90 -6.11 -9.56
N CYS A 22 -2.04 -6.10 -10.25
CA CYS A 22 -3.35 -6.02 -9.60
C CYS A 22 -3.56 -7.17 -8.61
N PHE A 23 -3.18 -8.40 -8.98
CA PHE A 23 -3.27 -9.55 -8.10
C PHE A 23 -2.46 -9.35 -6.81
N LEU A 24 -1.21 -8.92 -6.93
CA LEU A 24 -0.34 -8.67 -5.77
C LEU A 24 -0.87 -7.55 -4.87
N MET A 25 -1.36 -6.45 -5.46
CA MET A 25 -1.91 -5.32 -4.70
C MET A 25 -3.21 -5.67 -3.98
N CYS A 26 -4.13 -6.37 -4.65
CA CYS A 26 -5.45 -6.69 -4.11
C CYS A 26 -5.44 -7.86 -3.12
N TYR A 27 -4.64 -8.90 -3.40
CA TYR A 27 -4.69 -10.16 -2.64
C TYR A 27 -3.50 -10.34 -1.70
N HIS A 28 -2.30 -9.90 -2.09
CA HIS A 28 -1.08 -10.02 -1.29
C HIS A 28 -0.71 -8.73 -0.55
N ASP A 29 -1.56 -7.70 -0.61
CA ASP A 29 -1.37 -6.41 0.04
C ASP A 29 0.00 -5.78 -0.29
N LEU A 30 0.43 -5.91 -1.55
CA LEU A 30 1.64 -5.26 -2.03
C LEU A 30 1.52 -3.75 -1.86
N LYS A 31 2.32 -3.18 -0.96
CA LYS A 31 2.45 -1.73 -0.74
C LYS A 31 3.86 -1.27 -1.01
N PRO A 32 4.05 -0.01 -1.44
CA PRO A 32 5.36 0.62 -1.47
C PRO A 32 6.05 0.53 -0.11
N ALA A 33 7.35 0.22 -0.11
CA ALA A 33 8.12 0.15 1.12
C ALA A 33 8.26 1.54 1.75
N VAL A 34 8.29 1.60 3.09
CA VAL A 34 8.41 2.85 3.83
C VAL A 34 9.62 2.77 4.76
N ASN A 35 10.51 3.75 4.68
CA ASN A 35 11.66 3.86 5.58
C ASN A 35 11.17 4.10 7.03
N LYS A 36 11.88 3.53 8.01
CA LYS A 36 11.67 3.77 9.44
C LYS A 36 11.99 5.21 9.84
N ASP A 37 12.87 5.89 9.09
CA ASP A 37 13.25 7.29 9.35
C ASP A 37 12.24 8.29 8.78
N ALA A 38 11.22 7.81 8.05
CA ALA A 38 10.16 8.66 7.52
C ALA A 38 9.26 9.19 8.66
N PRO A 39 8.74 10.42 8.56
CA PRO A 39 7.98 11.05 9.63
C PRO A 39 6.72 10.23 9.91
N GLN A 40 6.59 9.76 11.15
CA GLN A 40 5.65 8.70 11.48
C GLN A 40 4.20 9.20 11.39
N CYS A 41 3.98 10.49 11.63
CA CYS A 41 2.68 11.15 11.45
C CYS A 41 2.19 11.02 9.99
N TYR A 42 3.04 11.32 9.00
CA TYR A 42 2.73 11.17 7.58
C TYR A 42 2.58 9.71 7.17
N VAL A 43 3.47 8.84 7.64
CA VAL A 43 3.41 7.41 7.34
C VAL A 43 2.12 6.79 7.83
N ASN A 44 1.66 7.16 9.03
CA ASN A 44 0.39 6.68 9.57
C ASN A 44 -0.80 7.17 8.76
N LEU A 45 -0.79 8.44 8.33
CA LEU A 45 -1.83 8.99 7.47
C LEU A 45 -1.87 8.29 6.11
N MET A 46 -0.71 8.13 5.47
CA MET A 46 -0.55 7.41 4.22
C MET A 46 -1.05 5.96 4.32
N ARG A 47 -0.76 5.29 5.45
CA ARG A 47 -1.24 3.92 5.71
C ARG A 47 -2.76 3.82 5.78
N LYS A 48 -3.42 4.79 6.41
CA LYS A 48 -4.89 4.84 6.42
C LYS A 48 -5.44 4.98 5.01
N CYS A 49 -4.87 5.86 4.19
CA CYS A 49 -5.39 6.15 2.85
C CYS A 49 -5.46 4.94 1.91
N TRP A 50 -4.59 3.95 2.10
CA TRP A 50 -4.54 2.74 1.29
C TRP A 50 -4.84 1.46 2.08
N ASP A 51 -5.55 1.57 3.22
CA ASP A 51 -5.94 0.41 4.04
C ASP A 51 -6.74 -0.60 3.20
N LYS A 52 -6.55 -1.89 3.49
CA LYS A 52 -7.28 -2.97 2.80
C LYS A 52 -8.79 -2.89 3.08
N ASN A 53 -9.17 -2.52 4.30
CA ASN A 53 -10.55 -2.23 4.65
C ASN A 53 -10.89 -0.80 4.20
N SER A 54 -11.86 -0.66 3.30
CA SER A 54 -12.34 0.62 2.81
C SER A 54 -12.87 1.55 3.91
N GLU A 55 -13.46 0.99 4.98
CA GLU A 55 -14.02 1.77 6.09
C GLU A 55 -12.93 2.43 6.95
N LYS A 56 -11.71 1.87 6.94
CA LYS A 56 -10.56 2.44 7.65
C LYS A 56 -9.85 3.53 6.85
N ARG A 57 -10.21 3.71 5.58
CA ARG A 57 -9.60 4.73 4.74
C ARG A 57 -10.09 6.10 5.15
N SER A 58 -9.13 7.00 5.33
CA SER A 58 -9.45 8.42 5.53
C SER A 58 -10.20 8.94 4.32
N SER A 59 -11.34 9.60 4.57
CA SER A 59 -12.06 10.30 3.52
C SER A 59 -11.28 11.53 3.08
N VAL A 60 -11.62 12.07 1.90
CA VAL A 60 -11.03 13.34 1.44
C VAL A 60 -11.28 14.47 2.45
N LYS A 61 -12.46 14.48 3.09
CA LYS A 61 -12.80 15.45 4.13
C LYS A 61 -11.86 15.32 5.34
N ASP A 62 -11.66 14.11 5.84
CA ASP A 62 -10.76 13.86 6.98
C ASP A 62 -9.32 14.30 6.65
N LEU A 63 -8.87 14.05 5.41
CA LEU A 63 -7.55 14.48 4.96
C LEU A 63 -7.41 16.00 4.94
N CYS A 64 -8.40 16.72 4.43
CA CYS A 64 -8.39 18.18 4.46
C CYS A 64 -8.30 18.72 5.90
N GLU A 65 -9.11 18.19 6.82
CA GLU A 65 -9.08 18.60 8.22
C GLU A 65 -7.73 18.29 8.90
N ILE A 66 -7.11 17.15 8.57
CA ILE A 66 -5.78 16.78 9.08
C ILE A 66 -4.72 17.75 8.56
N PHE A 67 -4.70 18.03 7.26
CA PHE A 67 -3.71 18.94 6.67
C PHE A 67 -3.90 20.39 7.10
N GLU A 68 -5.13 20.83 7.34
CA GLU A 68 -5.40 22.15 7.92
C GLU A 68 -4.87 22.26 9.36
N LYS A 69 -5.03 21.20 10.16
CA LYS A 69 -4.44 21.16 11.51
C LYS A 69 -2.91 21.17 11.46
N TRP A 70 -2.30 20.39 10.58
CA TRP A 70 -0.84 20.34 10.44
C TRP A 70 -0.23 21.66 9.99
N GLN A 71 -0.91 22.41 9.12
CA GLN A 71 -0.46 23.75 8.72
C GLN A 71 -0.36 24.73 9.90
N ASN A 72 -1.10 24.48 10.98
CA ASN A 72 -1.10 25.30 12.19
C ASN A 72 -0.31 24.67 13.35
N ASP A 73 0.36 23.54 13.14
CA ASP A 73 1.14 22.82 14.15
C ASP A 73 2.62 22.87 13.81
N GLU A 74 3.35 23.78 14.48
CA GLU A 74 4.78 23.97 14.27
C GLU A 74 5.60 22.69 14.51
N ASN A 75 5.20 21.85 15.47
CA ASN A 75 5.95 20.62 15.77
C ASN A 75 5.83 19.62 14.62
N VAL A 76 4.64 19.48 14.04
CA VAL A 76 4.43 18.61 12.88
C VAL A 76 5.20 19.13 11.67
N LEU A 77 5.19 20.45 11.44
CA LEU A 77 5.95 21.04 10.34
C LEU A 77 7.46 20.83 10.50
N LEU A 78 7.99 20.97 11.72
CA LEU A 78 9.40 20.69 12.02
C LEU A 78 9.75 19.23 11.79
N GLU A 79 8.95 18.28 12.30
CA GLU A 79 9.15 16.83 12.07
C GLU A 79 9.20 16.51 10.57
N LEU A 80 8.23 17.02 9.80
CA LEU A 80 8.16 16.78 8.36
C LEU A 80 9.37 17.37 7.62
N ASN A 81 9.81 18.57 8.00
CA ASN A 81 10.93 19.25 7.35
C ASN A 81 12.28 18.60 7.65
N GLU A 82 12.52 18.18 8.90
CA GLU A 82 13.75 17.48 9.30
C GLU A 82 13.87 16.12 8.60
N SER A 83 12.77 15.37 8.52
CA SER A 83 12.77 14.07 7.84
C SER A 83 13.01 14.18 6.33
N ASN A 84 12.59 15.25 5.66
CA ASN A 84 12.86 15.44 4.23
C ASN A 84 14.37 15.45 3.94
N SER A 85 15.16 16.15 4.76
CA SER A 85 16.62 16.18 4.66
C SER A 85 17.25 14.79 4.84
N ILE A 86 16.70 13.95 5.72
CA ILE A 86 17.16 12.57 5.94
C ILE A 86 16.80 11.67 4.74
N LEU A 87 15.59 11.81 4.20
CA LEU A 87 15.10 11.00 3.09
C LEU A 87 15.85 11.27 1.79
N GLU A 88 16.25 12.51 1.51
CA GLU A 88 17.09 12.87 0.36
C GLU A 88 18.45 12.14 0.40
N ASN A 89 19.05 11.99 1.59
CA ASN A 89 20.34 11.33 1.77
C ASN A 89 20.28 9.79 1.66
N ILE A 90 19.11 9.18 1.90
CA ILE A 90 18.90 7.71 1.89
C ILE A 90 18.37 7.20 0.54
N GLN A 91 17.89 8.12 -0.32
CA GLN A 91 16.92 7.89 -1.39
C GLN A 91 17.34 6.90 -2.49
N ASP A 92 18.63 6.74 -2.76
CA ASP A 92 19.08 5.90 -3.88
C ASP A 92 19.32 4.44 -3.47
N SER A 93 19.95 4.21 -2.31
CA SER A 93 20.23 2.85 -1.83
C SER A 93 18.95 2.10 -1.42
N TYR A 94 17.99 2.80 -0.81
CA TYR A 94 16.72 2.20 -0.38
C TYR A 94 15.79 1.90 -1.54
N TYR A 95 15.76 2.78 -2.55
CA TYR A 95 15.00 2.56 -3.79
C TYR A 95 15.49 1.29 -4.49
N GLU A 96 16.80 1.16 -4.73
CA GLU A 96 17.40 -0.05 -5.31
C GLU A 96 17.10 -1.34 -4.50
N ASN A 97 17.10 -1.24 -3.18
CA ASN A 97 16.75 -2.36 -2.30
C ASN A 97 15.25 -2.71 -2.33
N MET A 98 14.36 -1.74 -2.51
CA MET A 98 12.92 -1.97 -2.70
C MET A 98 12.66 -2.77 -3.99
N PHE A 99 13.37 -2.50 -5.09
CA PHE A 99 13.29 -3.32 -6.32
C PHE A 99 13.91 -4.71 -6.17
N LYS A 100 14.98 -4.84 -5.38
CA LYS A 100 15.60 -6.14 -5.09
C LYS A 100 14.75 -7.03 -4.19
N CYS A 101 14.13 -6.49 -3.13
CA CYS A 101 13.29 -7.27 -2.22
C CYS A 101 11.94 -7.70 -2.84
N GLY A 102 11.46 -7.00 -3.88
CA GLY A 102 10.35 -7.46 -4.71
C GLY A 102 10.66 -8.70 -5.57
N SER A 103 11.93 -9.12 -5.66
CA SER A 103 12.39 -10.26 -6.47
C SER A 103 12.61 -11.56 -5.68
N LYS A 104 12.13 -11.68 -4.42
CA LYS A 104 11.96 -13.01 -3.84
C LYS A 104 10.80 -13.68 -4.57
N PHE A 105 11.14 -14.37 -5.66
CA PHE A 105 10.24 -15.17 -6.49
C PHE A 105 9.14 -15.79 -5.62
N ILE A 106 7.91 -15.25 -5.73
CA ILE A 106 6.78 -15.93 -5.14
C ILE A 106 6.64 -17.22 -5.94
N ASN A 107 6.66 -18.35 -5.25
CA ASN A 107 6.49 -19.65 -5.87
C ASN A 107 5.11 -19.67 -6.55
N THR A 108 5.09 -19.58 -7.88
CA THR A 108 3.86 -19.52 -8.68
C THR A 108 2.99 -20.77 -8.50
N ARG A 109 3.58 -21.90 -8.09
CA ARG A 109 2.87 -23.14 -7.79
C ARG A 109 1.97 -23.01 -6.55
N GLU A 110 2.49 -22.41 -5.48
CA GLU A 110 1.75 -22.20 -4.23
C GLU A 110 0.59 -21.21 -4.40
N ILE A 111 0.75 -20.20 -5.26
CA ILE A 111 -0.34 -19.28 -5.62
C ILE A 111 -1.44 -20.00 -6.41
N THR A 112 -1.05 -20.83 -7.38
CA THR A 112 -2.00 -21.54 -8.27
C THR A 112 -2.83 -22.56 -7.47
N GLU A 113 -2.21 -23.26 -6.53
CA GLU A 113 -2.89 -24.20 -5.63
C GLU A 113 -3.89 -23.48 -4.71
N ASN A 114 -3.48 -22.37 -4.09
CA ASN A 114 -4.38 -21.53 -3.28
C ASN A 114 -5.57 -20.96 -4.08
N PHE A 115 -5.37 -20.65 -5.36
CA PHE A 115 -6.43 -20.18 -6.25
C PHE A 115 -7.43 -21.30 -6.55
N SER A 116 -6.93 -22.52 -6.75
CA SER A 116 -7.74 -23.72 -6.98
C SER A 116 -8.64 -24.00 -5.77
N GLU A 117 -8.09 -23.95 -4.57
CA GLU A 117 -8.84 -24.16 -3.33
C GLU A 117 -9.91 -23.08 -3.11
N LYS A 118 -9.57 -21.79 -3.31
CA LYS A 118 -10.54 -20.70 -3.15
C LYS A 118 -11.64 -20.70 -4.22
N ALA A 119 -11.32 -21.10 -5.45
CA ALA A 119 -12.29 -21.28 -6.52
C ALA A 119 -13.23 -22.46 -6.27
N LEU A 120 -12.75 -23.53 -5.62
CA LEU A 120 -13.57 -24.66 -5.20
C LEU A 120 -14.49 -24.29 -4.02
N VAL A 121 -13.98 -23.54 -3.04
CA VAL A 121 -14.78 -23.04 -1.90
C VAL A 121 -15.91 -22.11 -2.36
N SER A 122 -15.68 -21.28 -3.38
CA SER A 122 -16.70 -20.38 -3.93
C SER A 122 -17.72 -21.09 -4.84
N LYS A 123 -17.39 -22.26 -5.40
CA LYS A 123 -18.35 -23.13 -6.10
C LYS A 123 -19.18 -24.04 -5.19
N GLY A 124 -18.75 -24.25 -3.94
CA GLY A 124 -19.43 -25.12 -2.97
C GLY A 124 -20.58 -24.45 -2.19
N ILE A 125 -20.77 -23.14 -2.33
CA ILE A 125 -21.92 -22.43 -1.74
C ILE A 125 -23.00 -22.30 -2.83
N GLU A 126 -23.68 -23.42 -3.11
CA GLU A 126 -24.96 -23.39 -3.80
C GLU A 126 -25.97 -22.71 -2.86
N PHE A 127 -26.37 -21.49 -3.23
CA PHE A 127 -27.40 -20.74 -2.53
C PHE A 127 -28.74 -21.41 -2.85
N SER A 128 -29.28 -22.20 -1.92
CA SER A 128 -30.63 -22.73 -2.02
C SER A 128 -31.61 -21.56 -2.06
N ILE A 129 -32.16 -21.26 -3.24
CA ILE A 129 -33.26 -20.32 -3.40
C ILE A 129 -34.52 -21.00 -2.79
N PRO A 130 -35.20 -20.41 -1.80
CA PRO A 130 -36.45 -20.97 -1.31
C PRO A 130 -37.52 -20.84 -2.39
N ASP A 131 -38.16 -21.97 -2.69
CA ASP A 131 -39.29 -22.08 -3.61
C ASP A 131 -40.54 -21.56 -2.88
N ASP A 132 -40.99 -20.34 -3.20
CA ASP A 132 -42.25 -19.79 -2.69
C ASP A 132 -43.41 -20.29 -3.58
N SER A 133 -44.21 -21.21 -3.04
CA SER A 133 -45.57 -21.55 -3.51
C SER A 133 -46.62 -21.04 -2.54
#